data_AF-A0A8H4UJN7-F1
#
_entry.id   AF-A0A8H4UJN7-F1
#
_cell.length_a   1.000
_cell.length_b   1.000
_cell.length_c   1.000
_cell.angle_alpha   90.00
_cell.angle_beta   90.00
_cell.angle_gamma   90.00
#
_symmetry.space_group_name_H-M   'P 1'
#
loop_
_entity.id
_entity.type
_entity.pdbx_description
1 polymer ?
#
loop_
_entity_poly.entity_id
_entity_poly.type
_entity_poly.pdbx_seq_one_letter_code
_entity_poly.pdbx_strand_id
1 'polypeptide(L)'
;MYRPDLLAFLLPLLAIPAYGAESLDCGKIRVDGHTFDLSKLSGPHSVVTTRYRPNPPEHYNTTYVLDICKPLKKSGGKKSPECPNGTRVCAITHLLKDESGEESDQVTNVVAIAGALENAGGSRFDATPTRLKTSDSNSDSKKEGLRLVLMGGKDPLTGKAKEKTDQKAVIEFLCDPDKEGTEGEWVSEEQYSKLRVRDDEKDDDKKDDGDKKDDGDKKNEDDGKDDKDGEDEGESTLEHQLKYDNASLIWDGFQDEKDAKVLRLTWYTKYACEKREDSGNDGGSDDDSSSSHWGFFTWFILIAFLGIAGYLIFSSWINFTRYGARGWDLLPHSDTIRDVPYLFKDWIRRVLNTVQGTGSRGGYSAV
;
A
#
# COMPACT_ATOMS: atom_id res chain seq x y z
N MET A 1 -39.46 -41.63 -53.36
CA MET A 1 -38.11 -41.01 -53.36
C MET A 1 -38.17 -39.75 -52.54
N TYR A 2 -37.73 -39.79 -51.28
CA TYR A 2 -37.53 -38.59 -50.46
C TYR A 2 -36.31 -38.87 -49.57
N ARG A 3 -35.33 -37.97 -49.63
CA ARG A 3 -34.05 -38.04 -48.90
C ARG A 3 -34.26 -37.67 -47.42
N PRO A 4 -33.50 -38.22 -46.47
CA PRO A 4 -33.40 -37.66 -45.14
C PRO A 4 -32.34 -36.56 -45.12
N ASP A 5 -32.73 -35.36 -44.68
CA ASP A 5 -31.81 -34.27 -44.41
C ASP A 5 -31.05 -34.53 -43.10
N LEU A 6 -29.74 -34.65 -43.22
CA LEU A 6 -28.76 -34.55 -42.14
C LEU A 6 -28.55 -33.07 -41.83
N LEU A 7 -29.18 -32.56 -40.77
CA LEU A 7 -28.83 -31.26 -40.19
C LEU A 7 -27.89 -31.47 -39.01
N ALA A 8 -26.65 -31.04 -39.24
CA ALA A 8 -25.52 -31.11 -38.33
C ALA A 8 -25.66 -30.14 -37.16
N PHE A 9 -25.15 -30.63 -36.03
CA PHE A 9 -24.78 -29.92 -34.80
C PHE A 9 -24.13 -28.55 -35.03
N LEU A 10 -24.46 -27.58 -34.17
CA LEU A 10 -23.53 -26.55 -33.69
C LEU A 10 -24.05 -25.99 -32.35
N LEU A 11 -23.56 -26.57 -31.26
CA LEU A 11 -23.72 -26.07 -29.88
C LEU A 11 -22.48 -25.20 -29.58
N PRO A 12 -22.61 -23.89 -29.33
CA PRO A 12 -21.46 -23.08 -28.94
C PRO A 12 -21.14 -23.38 -27.48
N LEU A 13 -20.02 -24.06 -27.26
CA LEU A 13 -19.41 -24.22 -25.94
C LEU A 13 -18.94 -22.83 -25.48
N LEU A 14 -19.69 -22.20 -24.58
CA LEU A 14 -19.21 -21.03 -23.83
C LEU A 14 -18.03 -21.50 -22.97
N ALA A 15 -16.82 -21.24 -23.44
CA ALA A 15 -15.61 -21.38 -22.67
C ALA A 15 -15.62 -20.30 -21.58
N ILE A 16 -16.03 -20.67 -20.37
CA ILE A 16 -15.75 -19.89 -19.17
C ILE A 16 -14.24 -19.96 -18.97
N PRO A 17 -13.49 -18.84 -18.92
CA PRO A 17 -12.09 -18.88 -18.56
C PRO A 17 -11.99 -19.32 -17.10
N ALA A 18 -11.64 -20.58 -16.88
CA ALA A 18 -11.17 -21.05 -15.59
C ALA A 18 -9.76 -20.48 -15.39
N TYR A 19 -9.67 -19.29 -14.81
CA TYR A 19 -8.43 -18.83 -14.19
C TYR A 19 -8.17 -19.70 -12.96
N GLY A 20 -7.49 -20.82 -13.15
CA GLY A 20 -6.90 -21.56 -12.05
C GLY A 20 -5.66 -20.82 -11.58
N ALA A 21 -5.82 -19.89 -10.63
CA ALA A 21 -4.70 -19.26 -9.94
C ALA A 21 -4.08 -20.24 -8.93
N GLU A 22 -3.51 -21.35 -9.41
CA GLU A 22 -2.77 -22.30 -8.56
C GLU A 22 -1.43 -21.72 -8.07
N SER A 23 -1.02 -20.57 -8.61
CA SER A 23 0.11 -19.77 -8.13
C SER A 23 -0.19 -18.29 -8.27
N LEU A 24 -0.44 -17.59 -7.16
CA LEU A 24 -0.33 -16.13 -7.12
C LEU A 24 1.14 -15.76 -7.35
N ASP A 25 1.48 -15.26 -8.53
CA ASP A 25 2.81 -14.73 -8.83
C ASP A 25 2.89 -13.28 -8.33
N CYS A 26 3.42 -13.12 -7.11
CA CYS A 26 3.62 -11.80 -6.51
C CYS A 26 4.45 -10.84 -7.36
N GLY A 27 5.32 -11.34 -8.25
CA GLY A 27 6.12 -10.47 -9.11
C GLY A 27 5.34 -9.84 -10.25
N LYS A 28 4.18 -10.40 -10.60
CA LYS A 28 3.39 -10.00 -11.78
C LYS A 28 1.89 -10.19 -11.54
N ILE A 29 1.34 -9.48 -10.56
CA ILE A 29 -0.11 -9.46 -10.32
C ILE A 29 -0.75 -8.49 -11.31
N ARG A 30 -1.44 -9.04 -12.33
CA ARG A 30 -2.08 -8.25 -13.38
C ARG A 30 -3.57 -8.06 -13.11
N VAL A 31 -4.02 -6.82 -13.11
CA VAL A 31 -5.44 -6.45 -12.99
C VAL A 31 -5.71 -5.14 -13.72
N ASP A 32 -6.77 -5.08 -14.52
CA ASP A 32 -7.20 -3.89 -15.27
C ASP A 32 -6.09 -3.18 -16.06
N GLY A 33 -5.23 -3.96 -16.71
CA GLY A 33 -4.11 -3.47 -17.53
C GLY A 33 -2.86 -3.08 -16.74
N HIS A 34 -2.95 -2.94 -15.42
CA HIS A 34 -1.82 -2.61 -14.56
C HIS A 34 -1.17 -3.88 -13.98
N THR A 35 0.14 -3.81 -13.70
CA THR A 35 0.89 -4.91 -13.08
C THR A 35 1.50 -4.45 -11.76
N PHE A 36 1.10 -5.07 -10.65
CA PHE A 36 1.69 -4.87 -9.34
C PHE A 36 2.77 -5.92 -9.06
N ASP A 37 3.86 -5.51 -8.40
CA ASP A 37 4.94 -6.37 -7.91
C ASP A 37 5.03 -6.28 -6.39
N LEU A 38 4.48 -7.29 -5.70
CA LEU A 38 4.50 -7.44 -4.25
C LEU A 38 5.61 -8.41 -3.78
N SER A 39 6.55 -8.80 -4.65
CA SER A 39 7.59 -9.78 -4.31
C SER A 39 8.48 -9.36 -3.14
N LYS A 40 8.60 -8.05 -2.92
CA LYS A 40 9.34 -7.44 -1.81
C LYS A 40 8.65 -7.62 -0.45
N LEU A 41 7.35 -7.92 -0.43
CA LEU A 41 6.58 -8.29 0.75
C LEU A 41 6.51 -9.82 0.93
N SER A 42 7.41 -10.58 0.28
CA SER A 42 7.49 -12.02 0.48
C SER A 42 8.12 -12.34 1.83
N GLY A 43 7.46 -13.22 2.57
CA GLY A 43 7.90 -13.66 3.88
C GLY A 43 6.76 -13.67 4.88
N PRO A 44 6.98 -14.22 6.08
CA PRO A 44 5.99 -14.17 7.14
C PRO A 44 5.94 -12.76 7.75
N HIS A 45 4.77 -12.14 7.69
CA HIS A 45 4.41 -10.89 8.37
C HIS A 45 3.38 -11.20 9.44
N SER A 46 3.43 -10.51 10.58
CA SER A 46 2.55 -10.80 11.73
C SER A 46 1.85 -9.56 12.27
N VAL A 47 0.57 -9.75 12.62
CA VAL A 47 -0.21 -8.79 13.42
C VAL A 47 -0.69 -9.47 14.67
N VAL A 48 -0.52 -8.82 15.83
CA VAL A 48 -1.04 -9.31 17.10
C VAL A 48 -2.21 -8.42 17.53
N THR A 49 -3.31 -9.05 17.90
CA THR A 49 -4.45 -8.39 18.53
C THR A 49 -4.62 -8.90 19.95
N THR A 50 -5.21 -8.08 20.81
CA THR A 50 -5.60 -8.49 22.16
C THR A 50 -7.09 -8.23 22.37
N ARG A 51 -7.73 -9.08 23.17
CA ARG A 51 -9.13 -8.93 23.60
C ARG A 51 -9.30 -9.43 25.02
N TYR A 52 -10.14 -8.72 25.78
CA TYR A 52 -10.54 -9.13 27.12
C TYR A 52 -11.96 -9.71 27.13
N ARG A 53 -12.16 -10.82 27.84
CA ARG A 53 -13.49 -11.33 28.19
C ARG A 53 -13.69 -11.17 29.69
N PRO A 54 -14.74 -10.50 30.16
CA PRO A 54 -14.92 -10.25 31.60
C PRO A 54 -15.52 -11.43 32.38
N ASN A 55 -16.16 -12.40 31.71
CA ASN A 55 -16.95 -13.45 32.39
C ASN A 55 -16.79 -14.83 31.73
N PRO A 56 -15.89 -15.69 32.24
CA PRO A 56 -14.84 -15.40 33.24
C PRO A 56 -13.79 -14.41 32.71
N PRO A 57 -13.03 -13.72 33.59
CA PRO A 57 -11.96 -12.80 33.21
C PRO A 57 -10.84 -13.57 32.49
N GLU A 58 -10.70 -13.34 31.19
CA GLU A 58 -9.77 -14.03 30.31
C GLU A 58 -9.19 -13.07 29.28
N HIS A 59 -7.88 -13.10 29.08
CA HIS A 59 -7.20 -12.34 28.04
C HIS A 59 -6.82 -13.25 26.89
N TYR A 60 -7.13 -12.81 25.68
CA TYR A 60 -6.76 -13.53 24.48
C TYR A 60 -5.88 -12.67 23.59
N ASN A 61 -4.71 -13.20 23.24
CA ASN A 61 -3.90 -12.65 22.16
C ASN A 61 -4.13 -13.48 20.90
N THR A 62 -4.39 -12.84 19.77
CA THR A 62 -4.46 -13.54 18.48
C THR A 62 -3.37 -13.02 17.56
N THR A 63 -2.50 -13.93 17.12
CA THR A 63 -1.47 -13.66 16.14
C THR A 63 -1.97 -14.08 14.76
N TYR A 64 -2.10 -13.11 13.86
CA TYR A 64 -2.37 -13.33 12.44
C TYR A 64 -1.05 -13.31 11.69
N VAL A 65 -0.62 -14.46 11.18
CA VAL A 65 0.60 -14.60 10.38
C VAL A 65 0.23 -14.83 8.93
N LEU A 66 0.86 -14.08 8.02
CA LEU A 66 0.63 -14.22 6.59
C LEU A 66 1.90 -14.14 5.75
N ASP A 67 1.97 -14.94 4.69
CA ASP A 67 2.87 -14.77 3.55
C ASP A 67 2.02 -14.84 2.29
N ILE A 68 1.84 -13.69 1.64
CA ILE A 68 0.99 -13.59 0.46
C ILE A 68 1.56 -14.36 -0.73
N CYS A 69 2.88 -14.54 -0.79
CA CYS A 69 3.57 -15.10 -1.95
C CYS A 69 3.81 -16.60 -1.82
N LYS A 70 4.04 -17.11 -0.60
CA LYS A 70 4.39 -18.51 -0.37
C LYS A 70 3.62 -19.08 0.83
N PRO A 71 3.41 -20.41 0.88
CA PRO A 71 2.92 -21.05 2.08
C PRO A 71 3.87 -20.81 3.27
N LEU A 72 3.28 -20.58 4.44
CA LEU A 72 3.99 -20.43 5.71
C LEU A 72 4.78 -21.71 6.00
N LYS A 73 6.07 -21.54 6.34
CA LYS A 73 6.96 -22.66 6.69
C LYS A 73 6.86 -22.95 8.17
N LYS A 74 6.55 -24.20 8.50
CA LYS A 74 6.53 -24.69 9.88
C LYS A 74 7.86 -24.47 10.58
N SER A 75 7.81 -24.01 11.82
CA SER A 75 8.97 -24.07 12.70
C SER A 75 9.19 -25.55 13.02
N GLY A 76 10.34 -26.12 12.72
CA GLY A 76 10.59 -27.56 12.93
C GLY A 76 10.54 -28.04 14.39
N GLY A 77 10.02 -27.24 15.32
CA GLY A 77 9.89 -27.53 16.75
C GLY A 77 8.65 -28.35 17.08
N LYS A 78 8.83 -29.42 17.86
CA LYS A 78 7.80 -30.43 18.19
C LYS A 78 6.67 -29.98 19.15
N LYS A 79 6.43 -28.69 19.39
CA LYS A 79 5.58 -28.27 20.54
C LYS A 79 4.59 -27.11 20.36
N SER A 80 4.53 -26.41 19.22
CA SER A 80 3.51 -25.36 19.04
C SER A 80 2.38 -25.79 18.09
N PRO A 81 1.11 -25.53 18.43
CA PRO A 81 -0.02 -25.69 17.52
C PRO A 81 0.11 -24.74 16.33
N GLU A 82 0.40 -25.29 15.16
CA GLU A 82 0.62 -24.54 13.92
C GLU A 82 -0.45 -24.90 12.88
N CYS A 83 -0.71 -23.96 11.97
CA CYS A 83 -1.55 -24.23 10.81
C CYS A 83 -0.96 -25.37 9.93
N PRO A 84 -1.80 -26.15 9.22
CA PRO A 84 -1.35 -27.20 8.32
C PRO A 84 -0.50 -26.66 7.16
N ASN A 85 0.25 -27.56 6.51
CA ASN A 85 1.02 -27.21 5.32
C ASN A 85 0.12 -26.67 4.22
N GLY A 86 0.60 -25.68 3.47
CA GLY A 86 -0.16 -25.02 2.41
C GLY A 86 -0.88 -23.75 2.86
N THR A 87 -0.96 -23.50 4.18
CA THR A 87 -1.51 -22.27 4.75
C THR A 87 -0.66 -21.05 4.35
N ARG A 88 -1.31 -19.99 3.88
CA ARG A 88 -0.70 -18.68 3.61
C ARG A 88 -1.10 -17.63 4.63
N VAL A 89 -2.29 -17.77 5.22
CA VAL A 89 -2.81 -16.89 6.28
C VAL A 89 -3.29 -17.76 7.44
N CYS A 90 -2.69 -17.60 8.61
CA CYS A 90 -2.94 -18.37 9.82
C CYS A 90 -3.33 -17.42 10.96
N ALA A 91 -4.30 -17.80 11.77
CA ALA A 91 -4.60 -17.15 13.04
C ALA A 91 -4.38 -18.13 14.19
N ILE A 92 -3.58 -17.74 15.17
CA ILE A 92 -3.32 -18.51 16.38
C ILE A 92 -3.77 -17.69 17.58
N THR A 93 -4.73 -18.23 18.34
CA THR A 93 -5.26 -17.57 19.53
C THR A 93 -4.70 -18.24 20.78
N HIS A 94 -4.09 -17.40 21.61
CA HIS A 94 -3.51 -17.68 22.91
C HIS A 94 -4.43 -17.18 24.01
N LEU A 95 -4.63 -17.97 25.05
CA LEU A 95 -5.25 -17.56 26.30
C LEU A 95 -4.12 -17.30 27.30
N LEU A 96 -4.02 -16.05 27.76
CA LEU A 96 -3.08 -15.68 28.81
C LEU A 96 -3.70 -16.05 30.15
N LYS A 97 -3.02 -16.93 30.89
CA LYS A 97 -3.40 -17.26 32.27
C LYS A 97 -2.37 -16.67 33.23
N ASP A 98 -2.88 -15.88 34.17
CA ASP A 98 -2.13 -15.47 35.36
C ASP A 98 -2.45 -16.45 36.49
N GLU A 99 -1.71 -17.56 36.55
CA GLU A 99 -1.74 -18.47 37.70
C GLU A 99 -0.47 -18.29 38.53
N SER A 100 -0.60 -17.64 39.69
CA SER A 100 0.44 -17.59 40.74
C SER A 100 1.76 -16.92 40.32
N GLY A 101 1.73 -15.92 39.43
CA GLY A 101 2.92 -15.17 39.02
C GLY A 101 3.80 -15.87 37.97
N GLU A 102 3.34 -16.99 37.41
CA GLU A 102 3.88 -17.57 36.19
C GLU A 102 2.86 -17.34 35.06
N GLU A 103 3.20 -16.47 34.10
CA GLU A 103 2.42 -16.31 32.88
C GLU A 103 2.47 -17.63 32.11
N SER A 104 1.32 -18.32 32.00
CA SER A 104 1.20 -19.51 31.16
C SER A 104 0.37 -19.18 29.92
N ASP A 105 0.97 -19.46 28.76
CA ASP A 105 0.35 -19.27 27.48
C ASP A 105 -0.24 -20.60 26.97
N GLN A 106 -1.55 -20.61 26.71
CA GLN A 106 -2.24 -21.77 26.14
C GLN A 106 -2.87 -21.41 24.80
N VAL A 107 -2.45 -22.12 23.74
CA VAL A 107 -3.16 -22.04 22.46
C VAL A 107 -4.55 -22.65 22.61
N THR A 108 -5.56 -21.84 22.34
CA THR A 108 -6.98 -22.22 22.40
C THR A 108 -7.57 -22.46 21.01
N ASN A 109 -7.05 -21.78 19.98
CA ASN A 109 -7.57 -21.94 18.62
C ASN A 109 -6.48 -21.75 17.56
N VAL A 110 -6.56 -22.51 16.48
CA VAL A 110 -5.70 -22.40 15.29
C VAL A 110 -6.58 -22.46 14.05
N VAL A 111 -6.64 -21.36 13.30
CA VAL A 111 -7.49 -21.23 12.12
C VAL A 111 -6.62 -20.98 10.88
N ALA A 112 -6.69 -21.90 9.92
CA ALA A 112 -6.08 -21.71 8.60
C ALA A 112 -7.07 -20.93 7.71
N ILE A 113 -6.86 -19.60 7.62
CA ILE A 113 -7.81 -18.68 6.99
C ILE A 113 -7.75 -18.76 5.45
N ALA A 114 -6.55 -18.90 4.88
CA ALA A 114 -6.38 -19.02 3.44
C ALA A 114 -5.12 -19.82 3.08
N GLY A 115 -5.16 -20.52 1.94
CA GLY A 115 -4.05 -21.36 1.49
C GLY A 115 -4.53 -22.56 0.66
N ALA A 116 -3.58 -23.40 0.23
CA ALA A 116 -3.87 -24.65 -0.47
C ALA A 116 -4.14 -25.75 0.56
N LEU A 117 -5.41 -25.93 0.92
CA LEU A 117 -5.83 -26.69 2.11
C LEU A 117 -6.69 -27.92 1.77
N GLU A 118 -6.75 -28.34 0.51
CA GLU A 118 -7.51 -29.50 0.04
C GLU A 118 -7.14 -30.77 0.83
N ASN A 119 -5.84 -30.93 1.10
CA ASN A 119 -5.30 -32.07 1.83
C ASN A 119 -5.46 -31.96 3.36
N ALA A 120 -5.93 -30.81 3.86
CA ALA A 120 -6.15 -30.53 5.27
C ALA A 120 -7.64 -30.36 5.61
N GLY A 121 -8.55 -30.59 4.66
CA GLY A 121 -10.00 -30.46 4.85
C GLY A 121 -10.59 -29.08 4.52
N GLY A 122 -9.77 -28.18 3.98
CA GLY A 122 -10.18 -26.91 3.37
C GLY A 122 -10.51 -27.03 1.88
N SER A 123 -10.38 -25.92 1.17
CA SER A 123 -10.58 -25.79 -0.27
C SER A 123 -9.26 -25.55 -1.00
N ARG A 124 -9.31 -25.55 -2.34
CA ARG A 124 -8.18 -25.10 -3.16
C ARG A 124 -7.90 -23.62 -2.91
N PHE A 125 -6.62 -23.28 -2.93
CA PHE A 125 -6.20 -21.88 -2.90
C PHE A 125 -6.75 -21.12 -4.10
N ASP A 126 -7.32 -19.96 -3.82
CA ASP A 126 -7.73 -19.02 -4.85
C ASP A 126 -7.38 -17.60 -4.39
N ALA A 127 -6.95 -16.78 -5.32
CA ALA A 127 -6.52 -15.41 -5.08
C ALA A 127 -7.15 -14.50 -6.13
N THR A 128 -8.04 -13.62 -5.71
CA THR A 128 -8.72 -12.67 -6.58
C THR A 128 -8.12 -11.26 -6.38
N PRO A 129 -7.34 -10.76 -7.34
CA PRO A 129 -6.89 -9.37 -7.35
C PRO A 129 -7.98 -8.43 -7.85
N THR A 130 -8.10 -7.25 -7.24
CA THR A 130 -8.99 -6.17 -7.67
C THR A 130 -8.28 -4.85 -7.51
N ARG A 131 -8.18 -4.07 -8.58
CA ARG A 131 -7.61 -2.72 -8.52
C ARG A 131 -8.61 -1.79 -7.83
N LEU A 132 -8.17 -1.04 -6.82
CA LEU A 132 -9.07 -0.23 -6.00
C LEU A 132 -9.69 0.93 -6.78
N LYS A 133 -8.91 1.59 -7.62
CA LYS A 133 -9.35 2.75 -8.43
C LYS A 133 -10.48 2.44 -9.41
N THR A 134 -10.53 1.20 -9.89
CA THR A 134 -11.53 0.69 -10.86
C THR A 134 -12.60 -0.20 -10.20
N SER A 135 -12.55 -0.34 -8.86
CA SER A 135 -13.54 -1.06 -8.07
C SER A 135 -14.92 -0.40 -8.18
N ASP A 136 -15.98 -1.22 -8.18
CA ASP A 136 -17.39 -0.77 -8.24
C ASP A 136 -17.82 0.05 -7.00
N SER A 137 -16.98 0.12 -5.96
CA SER A 137 -17.28 0.88 -4.74
C SER A 137 -16.86 2.35 -4.87
N ASN A 138 -17.83 3.24 -4.63
CA ASN A 138 -17.58 4.69 -4.60
C ASN A 138 -16.51 5.10 -3.56
N SER A 139 -16.34 4.33 -2.48
CA SER A 139 -15.30 4.57 -1.46
C SER A 139 -13.89 4.31 -1.97
N ASP A 140 -13.74 3.43 -2.96
CA ASP A 140 -12.46 2.93 -3.44
C ASP A 140 -11.94 3.75 -4.62
N SER A 141 -12.82 4.48 -5.32
CA SER A 141 -12.48 5.32 -6.48
C SER A 141 -11.40 6.38 -6.20
N LYS A 142 -11.20 6.74 -4.93
CA LYS A 142 -10.19 7.71 -4.48
C LYS A 142 -8.92 7.04 -3.94
N LYS A 143 -8.93 5.73 -3.74
CA LYS A 143 -7.81 4.96 -3.20
C LYS A 143 -6.97 4.42 -4.35
N GLU A 144 -5.66 4.53 -4.22
CA GLU A 144 -4.69 3.94 -5.14
C GLU A 144 -4.13 2.66 -4.50
N GLY A 145 -4.20 1.54 -5.23
CA GLY A 145 -3.72 0.26 -4.73
C GLY A 145 -4.47 -0.97 -5.23
N LEU A 146 -4.23 -2.08 -4.53
CA LEU A 146 -4.67 -3.42 -4.90
C LEU A 146 -5.36 -4.09 -3.72
N ARG A 147 -6.56 -4.64 -3.94
CA ARG A 147 -7.21 -5.56 -3.01
C ARG A 147 -6.91 -7.00 -3.43
N LEU A 148 -6.40 -7.81 -2.53
CA LEU A 148 -6.27 -9.26 -2.70
C LEU A 148 -7.27 -9.97 -1.79
N VAL A 149 -8.13 -10.79 -2.38
CA VAL A 149 -8.98 -11.74 -1.64
C VAL A 149 -8.36 -13.12 -1.74
N LEU A 150 -7.86 -13.63 -0.61
CA LEU A 150 -7.24 -14.96 -0.49
C LEU A 150 -8.25 -15.93 0.14
N MET A 151 -8.41 -17.09 -0.49
CA MET A 151 -9.37 -18.12 -0.08
C MET A 151 -8.69 -19.48 0.13
N GLY A 152 -9.47 -20.45 0.61
CA GLY A 152 -9.04 -21.84 0.78
C GLY A 152 -9.26 -22.37 2.19
N GLY A 153 -9.41 -21.50 3.18
CA GLY A 153 -9.65 -21.90 4.57
C GLY A 153 -11.09 -22.34 4.85
N LYS A 154 -11.22 -23.23 5.84
CA LYS A 154 -12.50 -23.61 6.46
C LYS A 154 -12.27 -23.79 7.95
N ASP A 155 -13.23 -23.41 8.77
CA ASP A 155 -13.19 -23.61 10.21
C ASP A 155 -14.48 -24.28 10.71
N PRO A 156 -14.41 -25.41 11.44
CA PRO A 156 -13.21 -26.24 11.64
C PRO A 156 -12.76 -26.93 10.34
N LEU A 157 -11.46 -27.21 10.22
CA LEU A 157 -10.90 -27.95 9.07
C LEU A 157 -11.36 -29.42 9.03
N THR A 158 -11.66 -29.99 10.20
CA THR A 158 -12.15 -31.37 10.35
C THR A 158 -13.59 -31.35 10.86
N GLY A 159 -14.34 -32.45 10.69
CA GLY A 159 -15.75 -32.54 11.08
C GLY A 159 -16.72 -32.54 9.91
N LYS A 160 -18.02 -32.41 10.22
CA LYS A 160 -19.09 -32.54 9.22
C LYS A 160 -19.16 -31.29 8.34
N ALA A 161 -19.49 -31.48 7.06
CA ALA A 161 -19.58 -30.35 6.10
C ALA A 161 -20.52 -29.21 6.55
N LYS A 162 -21.57 -29.52 7.33
CA LYS A 162 -22.52 -28.51 7.84
C LYS A 162 -21.97 -27.62 8.95
N GLU A 163 -20.88 -28.04 9.60
CA GLU A 163 -20.23 -27.30 10.68
C GLU A 163 -19.09 -26.43 10.16
N LYS A 164 -18.64 -26.67 8.90
CA LYS A 164 -17.53 -25.96 8.28
C LYS A 164 -17.99 -24.61 7.75
N THR A 165 -17.38 -23.55 8.26
CA THR A 165 -17.56 -22.18 7.77
C THR A 165 -16.38 -21.80 6.90
N ASP A 166 -16.63 -21.31 5.69
CA ASP A 166 -15.57 -20.85 4.80
C ASP A 166 -14.84 -19.65 5.41
N GLN A 167 -13.52 -19.59 5.19
CA GLN A 167 -12.66 -18.52 5.66
C GLN A 167 -12.05 -17.81 4.45
N LYS A 168 -11.91 -16.48 4.53
CA LYS A 168 -11.15 -15.70 3.54
C LYS A 168 -10.43 -14.54 4.19
N ALA A 169 -9.30 -14.15 3.61
CA ALA A 169 -8.57 -12.94 3.98
C ALA A 169 -8.71 -11.90 2.87
N VAL A 170 -9.09 -10.69 3.23
CA VAL A 170 -9.16 -9.52 2.35
C VAL A 170 -8.07 -8.57 2.78
N ILE A 171 -7.10 -8.36 1.90
CA ILE A 171 -5.93 -7.50 2.16
C ILE A 171 -5.99 -6.34 1.18
N GLU A 172 -6.18 -5.12 1.69
CA GLU A 172 -6.12 -3.88 0.91
C GLU A 172 -4.71 -3.31 0.97
N PHE A 173 -3.94 -3.47 -0.11
CA PHE A 173 -2.67 -2.81 -0.29
C PHE A 173 -2.92 -1.38 -0.75
N LEU A 174 -2.59 -0.40 0.10
CA LEU A 174 -2.75 1.03 -0.20
C LEU A 174 -1.40 1.65 -0.53
N CYS A 175 -1.36 2.47 -1.57
CA CYS A 175 -0.16 3.20 -1.95
C CYS A 175 0.25 4.16 -0.84
N ASP A 176 1.44 3.91 -0.28
CA ASP A 176 2.17 4.83 0.58
C ASP A 176 3.63 4.87 0.09
N PRO A 177 4.06 5.94 -0.61
CA PRO A 177 5.38 6.01 -1.22
C PRO A 177 6.53 5.98 -0.20
N ASP A 178 6.23 6.29 1.07
CA ASP A 178 7.22 6.44 2.14
C ASP A 178 7.39 5.15 2.97
N LYS A 179 6.63 4.09 2.66
CA LYS A 179 6.67 2.80 3.37
C LYS A 179 7.09 1.65 2.47
N GLU A 180 8.03 0.84 2.94
CA GLU A 180 8.32 -0.46 2.34
C GLU A 180 7.15 -1.43 2.54
N GLY A 181 6.47 -1.37 3.69
CA GLY A 181 5.44 -2.32 4.08
C GLY A 181 5.92 -3.37 5.09
N THR A 182 7.03 -3.12 5.78
CA THR A 182 7.57 -4.01 6.84
C THR A 182 7.77 -3.29 8.17
N GLU A 183 7.35 -2.02 8.24
CA GLU A 183 7.52 -1.16 9.40
C GLU A 183 6.49 -1.50 10.48
N GLY A 184 6.91 -1.41 11.73
CA GLY A 184 6.05 -1.48 12.91
C GLY A 184 5.37 -2.82 13.14
N GLU A 185 5.88 -3.91 12.57
CA GLU A 185 5.41 -5.27 12.87
C GLU A 185 5.72 -5.65 14.31
N TRP A 186 4.70 -6.15 15.02
CA TRP A 186 4.87 -6.70 16.36
C TRP A 186 5.47 -8.10 16.25
N VAL A 187 6.61 -8.32 16.91
CA VAL A 187 7.24 -9.63 16.98
C VAL A 187 6.55 -10.44 18.08
N SER A 188 5.61 -11.31 17.71
CA SER A 188 5.13 -12.36 18.60
C SER A 188 6.24 -13.42 18.79
N GLU A 189 6.25 -14.11 19.93
CA GLU A 189 7.19 -15.22 20.19
C GLU A 189 7.00 -16.44 19.25
N GLU A 190 6.00 -16.42 18.37
CA GLU A 190 5.75 -17.46 17.38
C GLU A 190 6.80 -17.45 16.25
N GLN A 191 7.79 -18.34 16.39
CA GLN A 191 8.90 -18.49 15.45
C GLN A 191 8.47 -19.14 14.13
N TYR A 192 7.80 -18.42 13.23
CA TYR A 192 7.92 -18.77 11.80
C TYR A 192 9.35 -18.44 11.35
N SER A 193 10.04 -19.39 10.71
CA SER A 193 11.47 -19.23 10.40
C SER A 193 11.70 -18.05 9.44
N LYS A 194 12.09 -16.89 9.97
CA LYS A 194 12.82 -15.89 9.18
C LYS A 194 14.13 -16.57 8.75
N LEU A 195 14.39 -16.67 7.46
CA LEU A 195 15.65 -17.18 6.95
C LEU A 195 16.76 -16.30 7.54
N ARG A 196 17.61 -16.87 8.40
CA ARG A 196 18.78 -16.21 8.97
C ARG A 196 19.69 -15.79 7.82
N VAL A 197 19.69 -14.49 7.49
CA VAL A 197 20.84 -13.87 6.84
C VAL A 197 21.95 -13.92 7.87
N ARG A 198 23.00 -14.62 7.49
CA ARG A 198 24.14 -14.95 8.33
C ARG A 198 25.10 -13.78 8.26
N ASP A 199 25.02 -12.88 9.23
CA ASP A 199 26.10 -11.93 9.50
C ASP A 199 27.05 -12.58 10.50
N ASP A 200 28.13 -13.14 9.96
CA ASP A 200 29.28 -13.62 10.68
C ASP A 200 30.08 -12.41 11.22
N GLU A 201 29.87 -11.97 12.46
CA GLU A 201 30.88 -11.20 13.21
C GLU A 201 31.07 -11.73 14.63
N LYS A 202 31.99 -12.70 14.68
CA LYS A 202 33.06 -12.95 15.66
C LYS A 202 32.80 -12.64 17.14
N ASP A 203 32.74 -13.76 17.86
CA ASP A 203 33.20 -13.97 19.24
C ASP A 203 34.42 -13.12 19.61
N ASP A 204 34.34 -12.47 20.78
CA ASP A 204 35.47 -12.46 21.71
C ASP A 204 34.93 -12.68 23.13
N ASP A 205 35.25 -13.86 23.63
CA ASP A 205 35.07 -14.32 25.00
C ASP A 205 35.73 -13.38 26.01
N LYS A 206 35.01 -13.06 27.10
CA LYS A 206 35.61 -13.02 28.43
C LYS A 206 34.56 -13.18 29.53
N LYS A 207 34.63 -14.33 30.19
CA LYS A 207 34.10 -14.59 31.53
C LYS A 207 34.83 -13.69 32.53
N ASP A 208 34.10 -13.12 33.49
CA ASP A 208 34.57 -13.10 34.87
C ASP A 208 33.38 -12.98 35.84
N ASP A 209 33.40 -13.85 36.85
CA ASP A 209 32.47 -13.93 37.97
C ASP A 209 32.80 -12.84 39.01
N GLY A 210 31.79 -12.32 39.74
CA GLY A 210 32.08 -11.65 41.02
C GLY A 210 31.09 -10.60 41.54
N ASP A 211 30.23 -11.04 42.47
CA ASP A 211 29.95 -10.44 43.78
C ASP A 211 29.54 -8.94 43.93
N LYS A 212 28.33 -8.77 44.50
CA LYS A 212 27.90 -7.83 45.55
C LYS A 212 27.84 -6.30 45.34
N LYS A 213 26.58 -5.83 45.47
CA LYS A 213 26.03 -4.82 46.42
C LYS A 213 26.26 -3.31 46.24
N ASP A 214 25.11 -2.66 46.45
CA ASP A 214 24.81 -1.40 47.16
C ASP A 214 24.89 -0.03 46.43
N ASP A 215 23.72 0.60 46.51
CA ASP A 215 23.40 2.01 46.78
C ASP A 215 23.71 3.11 45.75
N GLY A 216 22.67 3.87 45.42
CA GLY A 216 22.82 5.10 44.65
C GLY A 216 21.55 5.82 44.26
N ASP A 217 20.69 6.12 45.25
CA ASP A 217 19.60 7.09 45.21
C ASP A 217 19.98 8.39 44.46
N LYS A 218 19.15 8.82 43.50
CA LYS A 218 19.05 10.21 43.07
C LYS A 218 17.75 10.49 42.30
N LYS A 219 16.78 10.98 43.06
CA LYS A 219 15.68 11.84 42.61
C LYS A 219 16.19 12.97 41.71
N ASN A 220 15.46 13.22 40.63
CA ASN A 220 15.24 14.57 40.11
C ASN A 220 13.79 14.62 39.60
N GLU A 221 12.94 15.22 40.42
CA GLU A 221 11.71 15.87 39.97
C GLU A 221 12.13 17.18 39.30
N ASP A 222 11.66 17.45 38.08
CA ASP A 222 11.27 18.80 37.71
C ASP A 222 10.21 18.75 36.60
N ASP A 223 9.15 19.50 36.86
CA ASP A 223 7.85 19.45 36.22
C ASP A 223 7.78 20.27 34.91
N GLY A 224 6.87 19.84 34.04
CA GLY A 224 6.00 20.77 33.32
C GLY A 224 6.07 20.71 31.79
N LYS A 225 5.10 20.03 31.18
CA LYS A 225 3.89 20.72 30.69
C LYS A 225 2.83 19.74 30.22
N ASP A 226 1.63 20.00 30.70
CA ASP A 226 0.37 19.36 30.35
C ASP A 226 0.10 19.37 28.84
N ASP A 227 -0.18 18.20 28.28
CA ASP A 227 -1.31 18.03 27.38
C ASP A 227 -2.12 16.84 27.90
N LYS A 228 -3.31 17.18 28.38
CA LYS A 228 -4.32 16.25 28.87
C LYS A 228 -4.96 15.54 27.69
N ASP A 229 -4.62 14.27 27.49
CA ASP A 229 -5.57 13.30 26.97
C ASP A 229 -5.54 12.12 27.93
N GLY A 230 -6.44 12.17 28.91
CA GLY A 230 -6.76 10.98 29.70
C GLY A 230 -7.57 10.06 28.81
N GLU A 231 -7.00 8.90 28.48
CA GLU A 231 -7.77 7.77 27.99
C GLU A 231 -7.62 6.64 29.00
N ASP A 232 -8.76 6.25 29.56
CA ASP A 232 -8.93 5.07 30.40
C ASP A 232 -8.24 3.86 29.76
N GLU A 233 -7.18 3.33 30.38
CA GLU A 233 -6.69 1.96 30.12
C GLU A 233 -7.67 0.94 30.73
N GLY A 234 -8.95 1.05 30.38
CA GLY A 234 -9.95 0.03 30.67
C GLY A 234 -9.74 -1.16 29.74
N GLU A 235 -9.65 -2.36 30.31
CA GLU A 235 -9.66 -3.63 29.58
C GLU A 235 -10.77 -3.64 28.52
N SER A 236 -10.39 -3.44 27.25
CA SER A 236 -11.37 -3.34 26.18
C SER A 236 -11.87 -4.73 25.81
N THR A 237 -13.19 -4.92 25.85
CA THR A 237 -13.84 -6.14 25.34
C THR A 237 -13.77 -6.28 23.81
N LEU A 238 -13.45 -5.17 23.13
CA LEU A 238 -13.24 -5.14 21.69
C LEU A 238 -11.81 -5.57 21.37
N GLU A 239 -11.68 -6.46 20.39
CA GLU A 239 -10.38 -6.88 19.89
C GLU A 239 -9.70 -5.70 19.17
N HIS A 240 -8.47 -5.39 19.55
CA HIS A 240 -7.70 -4.32 18.95
C HIS A 240 -6.26 -4.77 18.69
N GLN A 241 -5.62 -4.14 17.71
CA GLN A 241 -4.26 -4.45 17.32
C GLN A 241 -3.23 -3.82 18.27
N LEU A 242 -2.25 -4.61 18.69
CA LEU A 242 -1.01 -4.13 19.27
C LEU A 242 -0.07 -3.71 18.12
N LYS A 243 0.25 -2.43 18.03
CA LYS A 243 1.07 -1.88 16.95
C LYS A 243 1.88 -0.67 17.42
N TYR A 244 2.99 -0.42 16.73
CA TYR A 244 3.72 0.84 16.83
C TYR A 244 3.05 1.91 15.95
N ASP A 245 3.28 3.19 16.24
CA ASP A 245 2.65 4.33 15.54
C ASP A 245 2.87 4.32 14.03
N ASN A 246 3.99 3.77 13.57
CA ASN A 246 4.37 3.73 12.15
C ASN A 246 4.03 2.40 11.45
N ALA A 247 3.23 1.52 12.06
CA ALA A 247 2.91 0.21 11.51
C ALA A 247 2.30 0.30 10.11
N SER A 248 2.86 -0.48 9.20
CA SER A 248 2.42 -0.57 7.81
C SER A 248 1.26 -1.54 7.62
N LEU A 249 1.20 -2.58 8.44
CA LEU A 249 0.18 -3.62 8.39
C LEU A 249 -0.83 -3.43 9.52
N ILE A 250 -2.06 -3.13 9.16
CA ILE A 250 -3.16 -2.78 10.06
C ILE A 250 -4.23 -3.86 10.03
N TRP A 251 -4.72 -4.28 11.19
CA TRP A 251 -5.87 -5.15 11.34
C TRP A 251 -7.15 -4.33 11.42
N ASP A 252 -8.08 -4.59 10.51
CA ASP A 252 -9.38 -3.91 10.44
C ASP A 252 -10.49 -4.73 11.10
N GLY A 253 -10.32 -6.06 11.21
CA GLY A 253 -11.30 -6.93 11.84
C GLY A 253 -11.21 -8.40 11.42
N PHE A 254 -11.77 -9.28 12.25
CA PHE A 254 -12.04 -10.68 11.90
C PHE A 254 -13.48 -11.05 12.27
N GLN A 255 -14.39 -10.98 11.30
CA GLN A 255 -15.84 -10.99 11.55
C GLN A 255 -16.57 -12.00 10.67
N ASP A 256 -17.71 -12.49 11.16
CA ASP A 256 -18.60 -13.36 10.40
C ASP A 256 -19.41 -12.54 9.38
N GLU A 257 -19.27 -12.87 8.10
CA GLU A 257 -20.14 -12.40 7.02
C GLU A 257 -21.10 -13.52 6.60
N LYS A 258 -22.06 -13.22 5.71
CA LYS A 258 -23.16 -14.13 5.35
C LYS A 258 -22.71 -15.54 4.93
N ASP A 259 -21.58 -15.63 4.21
CA ASP A 259 -21.13 -16.87 3.56
C ASP A 259 -19.75 -17.35 4.06
N ALA A 260 -19.02 -16.49 4.79
CA ALA A 260 -17.66 -16.78 5.25
C ALA A 260 -17.29 -15.88 6.43
N LYS A 261 -16.34 -16.34 7.25
CA LYS A 261 -15.66 -15.49 8.22
C LYS A 261 -14.45 -14.82 7.57
N VAL A 262 -14.33 -13.50 7.76
CA VAL A 262 -13.50 -12.63 6.93
C VAL A 262 -12.49 -11.89 7.79
N LEU A 263 -11.21 -12.14 7.52
CA LEU A 263 -10.11 -11.33 8.04
C LEU A 263 -9.89 -10.14 7.11
N ARG A 264 -9.90 -8.92 7.65
CA ARG A 264 -9.66 -7.68 6.90
C ARG A 264 -8.39 -7.03 7.41
N LEU A 265 -7.46 -6.80 6.49
CA LEU A 265 -6.18 -6.14 6.75
C LEU A 265 -6.00 -5.00 5.74
N THR A 266 -5.41 -3.90 6.21
CA THR A 266 -4.93 -2.81 5.38
C THR A 266 -3.41 -2.79 5.44
N TRP A 267 -2.74 -2.77 4.29
CA TRP A 267 -1.29 -2.82 4.19
C TRP A 267 -0.76 -1.63 3.38
N TYR A 268 -0.12 -0.68 4.06
CA TYR A 268 0.49 0.49 3.44
C TYR A 268 1.86 0.14 2.89
N THR A 269 2.07 0.39 1.59
CA THR A 269 3.33 0.07 0.92
C THR A 269 3.49 0.83 -0.39
N LYS A 270 4.72 1.19 -0.73
CA LYS A 270 5.07 1.81 -2.01
C LYS A 270 4.88 0.86 -3.19
N TYR A 271 4.83 -0.45 -2.94
CA TYR A 271 4.62 -1.48 -3.97
C TYR A 271 3.18 -1.52 -4.49
N ALA A 272 2.25 -0.85 -3.80
CA ALA A 272 0.87 -0.66 -4.23
C ALA A 272 0.65 0.60 -5.07
N CYS A 273 1.68 1.43 -5.25
CA CYS A 273 1.59 2.65 -6.04
C CYS A 273 1.60 2.35 -7.55
N GLU A 274 0.59 2.87 -8.23
CA GLU A 274 0.47 2.84 -9.69
C GLU A 274 1.44 3.87 -10.27
N LYS A 275 2.66 3.45 -10.61
CA LYS A 275 3.57 4.31 -11.38
C LYS A 275 2.84 4.78 -12.64
N ARG A 276 2.83 6.09 -12.90
CA ARG A 276 2.12 6.69 -14.05
C ARG A 276 2.56 6.02 -15.36
N GLU A 277 1.69 5.21 -15.93
CA GLU A 277 1.85 4.61 -17.28
C GLU A 277 1.63 5.64 -18.41
N ASP A 278 2.21 6.84 -18.27
CA ASP A 278 2.19 7.89 -19.30
C ASP A 278 3.59 8.48 -19.52
N SER A 279 4.58 7.61 -19.75
CA SER A 279 5.76 7.95 -20.56
C SER A 279 6.63 6.72 -20.71
N GLY A 280 6.75 6.25 -21.96
CA GLY A 280 7.54 5.08 -22.28
C GLY A 280 9.04 5.25 -22.05
N ASN A 281 9.65 4.06 -21.98
CA ASN A 281 11.01 3.72 -22.34
C ASN A 281 12.12 3.81 -21.27
N ASP A 282 12.79 2.66 -21.15
CA ASP A 282 14.11 2.35 -20.60
C ASP A 282 14.40 2.48 -19.09
N GLY A 283 14.36 1.33 -18.42
CA GLY A 283 15.56 0.59 -17.99
C GLY A 283 16.68 1.34 -17.26
N GLY A 284 16.95 0.91 -16.03
CA GLY A 284 18.29 0.97 -15.42
C GLY A 284 18.38 1.72 -14.09
N SER A 285 18.54 0.94 -13.02
CA SER A 285 19.31 1.14 -11.79
C SER A 285 19.52 2.54 -11.19
N ASP A 286 19.10 2.61 -9.91
CA ASP A 286 19.78 3.22 -8.76
C ASP A 286 20.42 4.62 -8.93
N ASP A 287 19.78 5.64 -8.36
CA ASP A 287 20.32 6.34 -7.18
C ASP A 287 19.43 7.51 -6.75
N ASP A 288 19.43 7.71 -5.44
CA ASP A 288 18.77 8.79 -4.72
C ASP A 288 19.10 10.18 -5.29
N SER A 289 18.07 10.83 -5.82
CA SER A 289 17.72 12.19 -5.43
C SER A 289 16.36 12.52 -6.03
N SER A 290 15.51 13.12 -5.22
CA SER A 290 14.26 13.76 -5.63
C SER A 290 14.55 14.93 -6.57
N SER A 291 15.05 14.65 -7.79
CA SER A 291 15.00 15.61 -8.88
C SER A 291 13.56 15.65 -9.35
N SER A 292 12.79 16.54 -8.72
CA SER A 292 11.51 17.00 -9.25
C SER A 292 11.77 17.44 -10.69
N HIS A 293 11.40 16.58 -11.63
CA HIS A 293 11.64 16.78 -13.06
C HIS A 293 10.98 18.10 -13.44
N TRP A 294 11.78 19.12 -13.78
CA TRP A 294 11.29 20.42 -14.19
C TRP A 294 10.45 20.22 -15.45
N GLY A 295 9.13 20.32 -15.30
CA GLY A 295 8.18 19.95 -16.35
C GLY A 295 8.44 20.68 -17.67
N PHE A 296 7.90 20.13 -18.76
CA PHE A 296 7.97 20.64 -20.13
C PHE A 296 7.82 22.17 -20.23
N PHE A 297 6.92 22.77 -19.45
CA PHE A 297 6.70 24.21 -19.44
C PHE A 297 7.92 25.01 -18.95
N THR A 298 8.63 24.54 -17.93
CA THR A 298 9.80 25.23 -17.40
C THR A 298 11.00 25.09 -18.34
N TRP A 299 11.16 23.93 -18.98
CA TRP A 299 12.17 23.72 -20.01
C TRP A 299 11.91 24.58 -21.26
N PHE A 300 10.66 24.66 -21.72
CA PHE A 300 10.27 25.53 -22.82
C PHE A 300 10.53 27.00 -22.51
N ILE A 301 10.21 27.46 -21.29
CA ILE A 301 10.49 28.82 -20.85
C ILE A 301 12.01 29.09 -20.83
N LEU A 302 12.81 28.14 -20.38
CA LEU A 302 14.26 28.27 -20.33
C LEU A 302 14.86 28.37 -21.75
N ILE A 303 14.39 27.55 -22.69
CA ILE A 303 14.80 27.63 -24.10
C ILE A 303 14.34 28.94 -24.75
N ALA A 304 13.10 29.38 -24.51
CA ALA A 304 12.61 30.64 -25.02
C ALA A 304 13.45 31.82 -24.48
N PHE A 305 13.78 31.78 -23.19
CA PHE A 305 14.64 32.80 -22.56
C PHE A 305 16.05 32.80 -23.15
N LEU A 306 16.68 31.63 -23.31
CA LEU A 306 18.00 31.50 -23.96
C LEU A 306 17.96 31.95 -25.42
N GLY A 307 16.90 31.63 -26.16
CA GLY A 307 16.73 32.06 -27.54
C GLY A 307 16.59 33.58 -27.68
N ILE A 308 15.79 34.21 -26.81
CA ILE A 308 15.64 35.67 -26.76
C ILE A 308 16.97 36.32 -26.34
N ALA A 309 17.64 35.81 -25.30
CA ALA A 309 18.94 36.33 -24.87
C ALA A 309 19.98 36.23 -25.99
N GLY A 310 20.05 35.08 -26.68
CA GLY A 310 20.93 34.88 -27.83
C GLY A 310 20.63 35.84 -28.98
N TYR A 311 19.35 36.02 -29.31
CA TYR A 311 18.91 36.97 -30.33
C TYR A 311 19.32 38.42 -29.99
N LEU A 312 19.13 38.84 -28.73
CA LEU A 312 19.47 40.19 -28.28
C LEU A 312 20.99 40.41 -28.30
N ILE A 313 21.78 39.45 -27.80
CA ILE A 313 23.25 39.55 -27.78
C ILE A 313 23.80 39.59 -29.21
N PHE A 314 23.37 38.67 -30.07
CA PHE A 314 23.86 38.58 -31.44
C PHE A 314 23.42 39.78 -32.30
N SER A 315 22.17 40.21 -32.15
CA SER A 315 21.65 41.38 -32.88
C SER A 315 22.31 42.67 -32.41
N SER A 316 22.48 42.83 -31.09
CA SER A 316 23.21 43.97 -30.50
C SER A 316 24.67 44.00 -30.99
N TRP A 317 25.32 42.83 -31.10
CA TRP A 317 26.68 42.74 -31.63
C TRP A 317 26.77 43.11 -33.12
N ILE A 318 25.85 42.64 -33.97
CA ILE A 318 25.78 43.07 -35.38
C ILE A 318 25.52 44.57 -35.48
N ASN A 319 24.59 45.09 -34.67
CA ASN A 319 24.20 46.49 -34.73
C ASN A 319 25.34 47.42 -34.27
N PHE A 320 26.08 46.99 -33.23
CA PHE A 320 27.27 47.68 -32.73
C PHE A 320 28.45 47.64 -33.71
N THR A 321 28.75 46.46 -34.28
CA THR A 321 29.95 46.28 -35.14
C THR A 321 29.76 46.79 -36.56
N ARG A 322 28.54 46.72 -37.11
CA ARG A 322 28.27 47.09 -38.51
C ARG A 322 27.70 48.49 -38.67
N TYR A 323 26.94 48.98 -37.68
CA TYR A 323 26.24 50.27 -37.77
C TYR A 323 26.69 51.30 -36.73
N GLY A 324 27.53 50.92 -35.75
CA GLY A 324 28.10 51.84 -34.76
C GLY A 324 27.07 52.49 -33.82
N ALA A 325 25.86 51.93 -33.76
CA ALA A 325 24.77 52.38 -32.92
C ALA A 325 25.18 52.37 -31.44
N ARG A 326 24.72 53.37 -30.66
CA ARG A 326 24.98 53.49 -29.22
C ARG A 326 23.69 53.76 -28.46
N GLY A 327 23.53 53.10 -27.32
CA GLY A 327 22.36 53.27 -26.45
C GLY A 327 21.17 52.42 -26.87
N TRP A 328 19.95 52.99 -26.81
CA TRP A 328 18.69 52.24 -26.94
C TRP A 328 18.39 51.73 -28.37
N ASP A 329 19.22 52.14 -29.34
CA ASP A 329 19.13 51.76 -30.75
C ASP A 329 19.82 50.42 -31.08
N LEU A 330 20.49 49.78 -30.09
CA LEU A 330 21.08 48.45 -30.30
C LEU A 330 20.03 47.33 -30.37
N LEU A 331 18.81 47.57 -29.87
CA LEU A 331 17.73 46.60 -29.85
C LEU A 331 16.92 46.66 -31.15
N PRO A 332 16.88 45.58 -31.97
CA PRO A 332 16.00 45.55 -33.12
C PRO A 332 14.54 45.69 -32.65
N HIS A 333 13.81 46.63 -33.27
CA HIS A 333 12.42 46.97 -32.93
C HIS A 333 12.21 47.62 -31.54
N SER A 334 13.17 48.42 -31.05
CA SER A 334 13.04 49.21 -29.80
C SER A 334 11.74 50.02 -29.70
N ASP A 335 11.24 50.56 -30.81
CA ASP A 335 9.94 51.23 -30.86
C ASP A 335 8.77 50.32 -30.44
N THR A 336 8.79 49.05 -30.84
CA THR A 336 7.72 48.10 -30.46
C THR A 336 7.82 47.68 -28.99
N ILE A 337 9.03 47.56 -28.45
CA ILE A 337 9.28 47.22 -27.04
C ILE A 337 8.77 48.36 -26.13
N ARG A 338 8.82 49.61 -26.61
CA ARG A 338 8.24 50.76 -25.93
C ARG A 338 6.72 50.70 -25.82
N ASP A 339 6.08 50.08 -26.81
CA ASP A 339 4.63 50.02 -26.96
C ASP A 339 3.99 48.79 -26.28
N VAL A 340 4.77 47.74 -25.99
CA VAL A 340 4.35 46.54 -25.25
C VAL A 340 3.54 46.84 -23.97
N PRO A 341 3.96 47.74 -23.04
CA PRO A 341 3.19 48.01 -21.83
C PRO A 341 1.80 48.60 -22.12
N TYR A 342 1.65 49.36 -23.21
CA TYR A 342 0.36 49.94 -23.60
C TYR A 342 -0.54 48.90 -24.27
N LEU A 343 0.04 48.06 -25.14
CA LEU A 343 -0.67 46.96 -25.80
C LEU A 343 -1.16 45.90 -24.79
N PHE A 344 -0.33 45.56 -23.79
CA PHE A 344 -0.70 44.60 -22.75
C PHE A 344 -1.80 45.16 -21.83
N LYS A 345 -1.76 46.45 -21.51
CA LYS A 345 -2.81 47.13 -20.74
C LYS A 345 -4.16 47.12 -21.47
N ASP A 346 -4.16 47.33 -22.77
CA ASP A 346 -5.39 47.29 -23.58
C ASP A 346 -5.89 45.86 -23.82
N TRP A 347 -4.99 44.87 -23.90
CA TRP A 347 -5.37 43.46 -23.93
C TRP A 347 -6.00 43.03 -22.59
N ILE A 348 -5.38 43.36 -21.45
CA ILE A 348 -5.94 43.07 -20.12
C ILE A 348 -7.29 43.74 -19.94
N ARG A 349 -7.45 45.02 -20.34
CA ARG A 349 -8.74 45.72 -20.25
C ARG A 349 -9.81 45.04 -21.09
N ARG A 350 -9.49 44.57 -22.30
CA ARG A 350 -10.44 43.83 -23.15
C ARG A 350 -10.78 42.46 -22.58
N VAL A 351 -9.80 41.74 -22.01
CA VAL A 351 -10.03 40.44 -21.36
C VAL A 351 -10.88 40.59 -20.11
N LEU A 352 -10.61 41.61 -19.27
CA LEU A 352 -11.42 41.92 -18.08
C LEU A 352 -12.85 42.33 -18.47
N ASN A 353 -13.02 43.16 -19.50
CA ASN A 353 -14.36 43.53 -20.00
C ASN A 353 -15.11 42.34 -20.63
N THR A 354 -14.39 41.35 -21.17
CA THR A 354 -14.99 40.13 -21.75
C THR A 354 -15.37 39.12 -20.67
N VAL A 355 -14.63 39.07 -19.56
CA VAL A 355 -14.85 38.12 -18.45
C VAL A 355 -15.82 38.66 -17.39
N GLN A 356 -15.95 39.99 -17.22
CA GLN A 356 -16.89 40.61 -16.26
C GLN A 356 -18.28 40.94 -16.82
N GLY A 357 -18.58 40.58 -18.07
CA GLY A 357 -19.96 40.47 -18.58
C GLY A 357 -20.85 41.71 -18.47
N THR A 358 -20.97 42.46 -19.56
CA THR A 358 -22.13 43.33 -19.83
C THR A 358 -22.38 43.26 -21.35
N GLY A 359 -23.57 43.10 -21.91
CA GLY A 359 -24.93 43.20 -21.43
C GLY A 359 -25.75 43.53 -22.68
N SER A 360 -26.63 42.61 -23.09
CA SER A 360 -27.49 42.74 -24.27
C SER A 360 -28.28 44.06 -24.30
N ARG A 361 -27.89 45.01 -25.15
CA ARG A 361 -28.68 46.15 -25.67
C ARG A 361 -28.06 46.54 -27.02
N GLY A 362 -28.70 46.60 -28.18
CA GLY A 362 -30.11 46.65 -28.57
C GLY A 362 -30.30 47.81 -29.57
N GLY A 363 -30.50 47.53 -30.87
CA GLY A 363 -30.87 48.47 -31.96
C GLY A 363 -29.73 49.40 -32.43
N TYR A 364 -29.52 49.72 -33.72
CA TYR A 364 -30.46 50.00 -34.80
C TYR A 364 -29.91 49.54 -36.16
N SER A 365 -30.80 48.97 -36.99
CA SER A 365 -30.73 49.09 -38.44
C SER A 365 -31.42 50.39 -38.84
N ALA A 366 -30.74 51.27 -39.56
CA ALA A 366 -31.38 52.24 -40.44
C ALA A 366 -30.39 52.66 -41.54
N VAL A 367 -30.80 52.30 -42.76
CA VAL A 367 -30.53 52.83 -44.12
C VAL A 367 -29.14 53.35 -44.50
#